data_AF-A0A7H4MAX3-F1
#
_entry.id   AF-A0A7H4MAX3-F1
#
_cell.length_a   1.000
_cell.length_b   1.000
_cell.length_c   1.000
_cell.angle_alpha   90.00
_cell.angle_beta   90.00
_cell.angle_gamma   90.00
#
_symmetry.space_group_name_H-M   'P 1'
#
loop_
_entity.id
_entity.type
_entity.pdbx_description
1 polymer ?
#
loop_
_entity_poly.entity_id
_entity_poly.type
_entity_poly.pdbx_seq_one_letter_code
_entity_poly.pdbx_strand_id
1 'polypeptide(L)'
;MTVTSMLDKVLKIATRQSPLALWQAQYVKARLEQAHPGLNVELVPMVTRGDVILDTPLAKVGGKGLFVKELELAMLEGRADIAVHSMKDVPVEFPEGLGLVTICERDDPRDAFVSNHYASIDELPAGSVVARQVYAVSASWPPPVQTW
;
A
#
# COMPACT_ATOMS: atom_id res chain seq x y z
N MET A 1 19.42 -31.00 19.20
CA MET A 1 19.01 -30.05 18.15
C MET A 1 17.56 -30.36 17.83
N THR A 2 16.65 -29.65 18.48
CA THR A 2 15.21 -29.86 18.39
C THR A 2 14.75 -29.40 17.01
N VAL A 3 14.25 -30.34 16.21
CA VAL A 3 13.42 -30.03 15.05
C VAL A 3 12.15 -29.41 15.62
N THR A 4 12.11 -28.08 15.71
CA THR A 4 10.85 -27.38 16.01
C THR A 4 9.91 -27.72 14.86
N SER A 5 8.87 -28.49 15.17
CA SER A 5 7.71 -28.75 14.31
C SER A 5 7.38 -27.50 13.50
N MET A 6 7.63 -27.54 12.18
CA MET A 6 7.22 -26.48 11.25
C MET A 6 5.69 -26.48 11.03
N LEU A 7 4.97 -27.44 11.62
CA LEU A 7 3.53 -27.64 11.45
C LEU A 7 2.68 -26.83 12.44
N ASP A 8 3.27 -26.25 13.50
CA ASP A 8 2.53 -25.52 14.54
C ASP A 8 2.68 -23.99 14.46
N LYS A 9 3.44 -23.48 13.48
CA LYS A 9 3.69 -22.03 13.38
C LYS A 9 2.64 -21.36 12.51
N VAL A 10 1.75 -20.64 13.17
CA VAL A 10 0.88 -19.63 12.55
C VAL A 10 1.74 -18.49 12.02
N LEU A 11 1.58 -18.14 10.74
CA LEU A 11 2.20 -16.98 10.13
C LEU A 11 1.28 -15.77 10.28
N LYS A 12 1.78 -14.69 10.87
CA LYS A 12 1.02 -13.46 11.13
C LYS A 12 1.37 -12.37 10.13
N ILE A 13 0.35 -11.88 9.42
CA ILE A 13 0.47 -10.82 8.43
C ILE A 13 -0.01 -9.50 9.02
N ALA A 14 0.91 -8.56 9.20
CA ALA A 14 0.59 -7.18 9.53
C ALA A 14 -0.01 -6.47 8.30
N THR A 15 -1.14 -5.78 8.48
CA THR A 15 -1.80 -5.02 7.42
C THR A 15 -2.52 -3.79 7.96
N ARG A 16 -2.70 -2.75 7.13
CA ARG A 16 -3.61 -1.65 7.43
C ARG A 16 -5.07 -2.11 7.45
N GLN A 17 -5.92 -1.36 8.13
CA GLN A 17 -7.37 -1.63 8.24
C GLN A 17 -8.20 -1.12 7.06
N SER A 18 -7.63 -0.34 6.14
CA SER A 18 -8.38 0.11 4.95
C SER A 18 -8.88 -1.08 4.12
N PRO A 19 -10.06 -0.97 3.46
CA PRO A 19 -10.61 -2.08 2.68
C PRO A 19 -9.64 -2.66 1.63
N LEU A 20 -8.91 -1.79 0.92
CA LEU A 20 -7.92 -2.24 -0.07
C LEU A 20 -6.74 -2.98 0.57
N ALA A 21 -6.23 -2.50 1.71
CA ALA A 21 -5.13 -3.17 2.40
C ALA A 21 -5.54 -4.55 2.92
N LEU A 22 -6.74 -4.68 3.50
CA LEU A 22 -7.28 -5.97 3.93
C LEU A 22 -7.44 -6.93 2.75
N TRP A 23 -7.92 -6.45 1.61
CA TRP A 23 -7.99 -7.26 0.40
C TRP A 23 -6.61 -7.74 -0.06
N GLN A 24 -5.59 -6.87 -0.06
CA GLN A 24 -4.21 -7.24 -0.41
C GLN A 24 -3.65 -8.30 0.54
N ALA A 25 -3.89 -8.16 1.85
CA ALA A 25 -3.46 -9.14 2.84
C ALA A 25 -4.18 -10.49 2.68
N GLN A 26 -5.48 -10.47 2.37
CA GLN A 26 -6.26 -11.67 2.04
C GLN A 26 -5.74 -12.36 0.77
N TYR A 27 -5.41 -11.58 -0.26
CA TYR A 27 -4.80 -12.10 -1.49
C TYR A 27 -3.50 -12.86 -1.18
N VAL A 28 -2.58 -12.24 -0.43
CA VAL A 28 -1.31 -12.87 -0.03
C VAL A 28 -1.56 -14.12 0.83
N LYS A 29 -2.47 -14.04 1.80
CA LYS A 29 -2.88 -15.18 2.63
C LYS A 29 -3.32 -16.37 1.77
N ALA A 30 -4.25 -16.15 0.84
CA ALA A 30 -4.77 -17.22 -0.01
C ALA A 30 -3.67 -17.89 -0.85
N ARG A 31 -2.71 -17.11 -1.36
CA ARG A 31 -1.58 -17.63 -2.13
C ARG A 31 -0.62 -18.45 -1.27
N LEU A 32 -0.37 -18.03 -0.03
CA LEU A 32 0.46 -18.77 0.93
C LEU A 32 -0.19 -20.09 1.33
N GLU A 33 -1.47 -20.08 1.68
CA GLU A 33 -2.23 -21.29 2.04
C GLU A 33 -2.33 -22.28 0.87
N GLN A 34 -2.44 -21.77 -0.36
CA GLN A 34 -2.44 -22.60 -1.57
C GLN A 34 -1.07 -23.24 -1.84
N ALA A 35 0.02 -22.49 -1.65
CA ALA A 35 1.39 -22.98 -1.90
C ALA A 35 1.92 -23.89 -0.80
N HIS A 36 1.41 -23.74 0.43
CA HIS A 36 1.88 -24.47 1.61
C HIS A 36 0.70 -25.12 2.35
N PRO A 37 0.24 -26.31 1.91
CA PRO A 37 -0.82 -27.05 2.58
C PRO A 37 -0.48 -27.31 4.06
N GLY A 38 -1.32 -26.82 4.97
CA GLY A 38 -1.11 -26.94 6.42
C GLY A 38 -0.51 -25.70 7.10
N LEU A 39 -0.11 -24.67 6.34
CA LEU A 39 0.23 -23.37 6.91
C LEU A 39 -1.05 -22.65 7.37
N ASN A 40 -1.08 -22.24 8.63
CA ASN A 40 -2.13 -21.36 9.14
C ASN A 40 -1.67 -19.90 9.05
N VAL A 41 -2.50 -19.03 8.46
CA VAL A 41 -2.20 -17.61 8.28
C VAL A 41 -3.22 -16.74 9.00
N GLU A 42 -2.74 -15.87 9.88
CA GLU A 42 -3.55 -14.90 10.61
C GLU A 42 -3.28 -13.48 10.12
N LEU A 43 -4.33 -12.68 9.97
CA LEU A 43 -4.20 -11.26 9.68
C LEU A 43 -4.17 -10.49 11.00
N VAL A 44 -3.26 -9.53 11.11
CA VAL A 44 -3.11 -8.62 12.25
C VAL A 44 -3.37 -7.20 11.74
N PRO A 45 -4.63 -6.74 11.74
CA PRO A 45 -4.98 -5.42 11.24
C PRO A 45 -4.53 -4.33 12.22
N MET A 46 -3.89 -3.29 11.70
CA MET A 46 -3.34 -2.19 12.48
C MET A 46 -3.85 -0.84 11.97
N VAL A 47 -4.00 0.11 12.90
CA VAL A 47 -4.27 1.52 12.60
C VAL A 47 -2.93 2.24 12.52
N THR A 48 -2.66 2.90 11.39
CA THR A 48 -1.46 3.73 11.23
C THR A 48 -1.78 5.19 11.50
N ARG A 49 -0.78 6.00 11.85
CA ARG A 49 -0.97 7.46 11.99
C ARG A 49 -1.51 8.10 10.72
N GLY A 50 -1.13 7.59 9.54
CA GLY A 50 -1.68 8.02 8.26
C GLY A 50 -3.17 7.71 8.07
N ASP A 51 -3.73 6.72 8.77
CA ASP A 51 -5.18 6.45 8.77
C ASP A 51 -5.95 7.44 9.66
N VAL A 52 -5.29 8.00 10.67
CA VAL A 52 -5.89 8.95 11.64
C VAL A 52 -5.83 10.39 11.14
N ILE A 53 -4.82 10.75 10.35
CA ILE A 53 -4.63 12.11 9.82
C ILE A 53 -5.17 12.16 8.37
N LEU A 54 -6.50 12.27 8.23
CA LEU A 54 -7.17 12.42 6.92
C LEU A 54 -7.37 13.89 6.51
N ASP A 55 -7.40 14.83 7.47
CA ASP A 55 -7.80 16.24 7.25
C ASP A 55 -6.64 17.20 6.96
N THR A 56 -5.40 16.72 6.85
CA THR A 56 -4.25 17.57 6.51
C THR A 56 -3.62 17.08 5.21
N PRO A 57 -3.41 17.95 4.20
CA PRO A 57 -2.77 17.56 2.96
C PRO A 57 -1.46 16.82 3.24
N LEU A 58 -1.25 15.64 2.65
CA LEU A 58 -0.04 14.82 2.85
C LEU A 58 1.25 15.64 2.69
N ALA A 59 1.23 16.64 1.79
CA ALA A 59 2.33 17.58 1.58
C ALA A 59 2.74 18.39 2.83
N LYS A 60 1.81 18.65 3.76
CA LYS A 60 2.05 19.37 5.01
C LYS A 60 2.42 18.45 6.18
N VAL A 61 2.11 17.15 6.11
CA VAL A 61 2.33 16.21 7.23
C VAL A 61 3.76 15.65 7.24
N GLY A 62 4.54 15.86 6.17
CA GLY A 62 6.01 15.80 6.21
C GLY A 62 6.59 14.66 7.06
N GLY A 63 6.27 13.41 6.71
CA GLY A 63 6.77 12.24 7.44
C GLY A 63 6.99 11.06 6.50
N LYS A 64 8.24 10.78 6.14
CA LYS A 64 8.61 9.51 5.51
C LYS A 64 8.11 8.36 6.41
N GLY A 65 7.27 7.46 5.89
CA GLY A 65 6.82 6.26 6.62
C GLY A 65 5.50 6.35 7.42
N LEU A 66 4.66 7.37 7.19
CA LEU A 66 3.35 7.56 7.88
C LEU A 66 2.40 6.35 7.86
N PHE A 67 2.58 5.43 6.91
CA PHE A 67 1.75 4.23 6.74
C PHE A 67 2.48 2.92 7.04
N VAL A 68 3.77 2.97 7.40
CA VAL A 68 4.65 1.80 7.44
C VAL A 68 5.25 1.57 8.83
N LYS A 69 5.46 2.65 9.60
CA LYS A 69 6.11 2.60 10.91
C LYS A 69 5.44 1.64 11.91
N GLU A 70 4.11 1.65 12.01
CA GLU A 70 3.40 0.78 12.96
C GLU A 70 3.51 -0.70 12.59
N LEU A 71 3.60 -1.00 11.28
CA LEU A 71 3.75 -2.36 10.75
C LEU A 71 5.19 -2.86 10.97
N GLU A 72 6.19 -2.02 10.69
CA GLU A 72 7.60 -2.30 11.01
C GLU A 72 7.79 -2.60 12.49
N LEU A 73 7.20 -1.79 13.38
CA LEU A 73 7.28 -2.00 14.82
C LEU A 73 6.63 -3.33 15.22
N ALA A 74 5.50 -3.71 14.63
CA ALA A 74 4.88 -5.00 14.89
C ALA A 74 5.76 -6.18 14.52
N MET A 75 6.52 -6.07 13.44
CA MET A 75 7.47 -7.12 13.04
C MET A 75 8.69 -7.16 13.98
N LEU A 76 9.25 -6.00 14.31
CA LEU A 76 10.41 -5.91 15.23
C LEU A 76 10.09 -6.41 16.65
N GLU A 77 8.85 -6.22 17.11
CA GLU A 77 8.37 -6.70 18.40
C GLU A 77 7.86 -8.16 18.37
N GLY A 78 7.91 -8.84 17.21
CA GLY A 78 7.43 -10.22 17.05
C GLY A 78 5.91 -10.38 17.16
N ARG A 79 5.15 -9.29 17.03
CA ARG A 79 3.68 -9.31 16.96
C ARG A 79 3.17 -9.77 15.59
N ALA A 80 3.97 -9.60 14.55
CA ALA A 80 3.73 -10.09 13.19
C ALA A 80 5.04 -10.62 12.57
N ASP A 81 4.91 -11.47 11.55
CA ASP A 81 6.05 -12.09 10.88
C ASP A 81 6.37 -11.43 9.53
N ILE A 82 5.33 -10.99 8.80
CA ILE A 82 5.45 -10.26 7.54
C ILE A 82 4.47 -9.08 7.51
N ALA A 83 4.76 -8.09 6.67
CA ALA A 83 3.84 -6.98 6.37
C ALA A 83 3.50 -6.96 4.88
N VAL A 84 2.24 -6.68 4.55
CA VAL A 84 1.76 -6.56 3.16
C VAL A 84 1.45 -5.10 2.85
N HIS A 85 1.97 -4.63 1.72
CA HIS A 85 1.86 -3.24 1.28
C HIS A 85 1.58 -3.13 -0.22
N SER A 86 0.93 -2.02 -0.60
CA SER A 86 1.03 -1.52 -1.96
C SER A 86 2.46 -1.04 -2.20
N MET A 87 3.10 -1.53 -3.27
CA MET A 87 4.53 -1.26 -3.53
C MET A 87 4.86 0.24 -3.64
N LYS A 88 3.90 1.06 -4.11
CA LYS A 88 4.05 2.52 -4.20
C LYS A 88 4.22 3.23 -2.84
N ASP A 89 3.80 2.59 -1.76
CA ASP A 89 3.81 3.15 -0.40
C ASP A 89 5.02 2.65 0.43
N VAL A 90 5.88 1.80 -0.14
CA VAL A 90 7.05 1.25 0.53
C VAL A 90 8.21 2.27 0.47
N PRO A 91 8.85 2.62 1.60
CA PRO A 91 9.98 3.54 1.61
C PRO A 91 11.21 2.95 0.93
N VAL A 92 12.12 3.82 0.49
CA VAL A 92 13.40 3.42 -0.11
C VAL A 92 14.36 2.84 0.94
N GLU A 93 14.26 3.33 2.18
CA GLU A 93 15.10 2.92 3.30
C GLU A 93 14.29 2.07 4.27
N PHE A 94 14.91 1.01 4.80
CA PHE A 94 14.32 0.12 5.80
C PHE A 94 15.09 0.22 7.12
N PRO A 95 14.42 0.07 8.28
CA PRO A 95 15.09 -0.16 9.55
C PRO A 95 15.99 -1.40 9.49
N GLU A 96 17.06 -1.41 10.29
CA GLU A 96 17.92 -2.59 10.42
C GLU A 96 17.10 -3.83 10.80
N GLY A 97 17.36 -4.95 10.13
CA GLY A 97 16.64 -6.21 10.34
C GLY A 97 15.36 -6.37 9.53
N LEU A 98 14.89 -5.34 8.84
CA LEU A 98 13.75 -5.39 7.94
C LEU A 98 14.15 -5.18 6.48
N GLY A 99 13.32 -5.65 5.56
CA GLY A 99 13.54 -5.44 4.13
C GLY A 99 12.40 -5.95 3.27
N LEU A 100 12.41 -5.54 2.00
CA LEU A 100 11.52 -6.07 0.97
C LEU A 100 12.07 -7.40 0.45
N VAL A 101 11.38 -8.49 0.77
CA VAL A 101 11.80 -9.85 0.40
C VAL A 101 11.03 -10.43 -0.79
N THR A 102 9.83 -9.92 -1.07
CA THR A 102 8.93 -10.47 -2.08
C THR A 102 8.16 -9.37 -2.78
N ILE A 103 8.06 -9.46 -4.10
CA ILE A 103 7.17 -8.66 -4.93
C ILE A 103 6.21 -9.62 -5.63
N CYS A 104 4.90 -9.40 -5.45
CA CYS A 104 3.87 -10.21 -6.11
C CYS A 104 3.79 -9.89 -7.60
N GLU A 105 3.09 -10.75 -8.36
CA GLU A 105 2.73 -10.46 -9.74
C GLU A 105 1.98 -9.11 -9.82
N ARG A 106 2.35 -8.30 -10.82
CA ARG A 106 1.87 -6.93 -10.95
C ARG A 106 0.53 -6.92 -11.66
N ASP A 107 -0.47 -6.31 -11.02
CA ASP A 107 -1.76 -6.01 -11.65
C ASP A 107 -1.66 -4.80 -12.60
N ASP A 108 -2.76 -4.43 -13.26
CA ASP A 108 -2.80 -3.29 -14.20
C ASP A 108 -2.23 -2.01 -13.57
N PRO A 109 -1.11 -1.47 -14.09
CA PRO A 109 -0.43 -0.33 -13.50
C PRO A 109 -0.97 1.03 -13.96
N ARG A 110 -2.01 1.05 -14.81
CA ARG A 110 -2.52 2.28 -15.41
C ARG A 110 -3.36 3.09 -14.43
N ASP A 111 -3.31 4.41 -14.59
CA ASP A 111 -4.26 5.30 -13.94
C ASP A 111 -5.65 5.13 -14.56
N ALA A 112 -6.70 5.34 -13.75
CA ALA A 112 -8.08 5.33 -14.21
C ALA A 112 -8.67 6.75 -14.15
N PHE A 113 -9.36 7.15 -15.23
CA PHE A 113 -10.22 8.33 -15.20
C PHE A 113 -11.57 7.96 -14.60
N VAL A 114 -11.97 8.68 -13.54
CA VAL A 114 -13.24 8.46 -12.84
C VAL A 114 -14.00 9.78 -12.80
N SER A 115 -15.16 9.81 -13.44
CA SER A 115 -16.04 10.98 -13.49
C SER A 115 -17.50 10.52 -13.54
N ASN A 116 -18.37 11.26 -12.86
CA ASN A 116 -19.81 11.03 -12.91
C ASN A 116 -20.47 11.63 -14.16
N HIS A 117 -19.81 12.61 -14.80
CA HIS A 117 -20.42 13.48 -15.81
C HIS A 117 -19.80 13.40 -17.19
N TYR A 118 -18.55 12.95 -17.29
CA TYR A 118 -17.77 12.94 -18.52
C TYR A 118 -17.16 11.56 -18.69
N ALA A 119 -17.13 11.04 -19.92
CA ALA A 119 -16.61 9.71 -20.21
C ALA A 119 -15.09 9.69 -20.37
N SER A 120 -14.49 10.85 -20.68
CA SER A 120 -13.05 10.98 -20.89
C SER A 120 -12.53 12.35 -20.44
N ILE A 121 -11.20 12.47 -20.39
CA ILE A 121 -10.51 13.74 -20.10
C ILE A 121 -10.77 14.77 -21.21
N ASP A 122 -10.92 14.32 -22.45
CA ASP A 122 -11.11 15.21 -23.62
C ASP A 122 -12.46 15.92 -23.62
N GLU A 123 -13.42 15.41 -22.85
CA GLU A 123 -14.76 15.99 -22.69
C GLU A 123 -14.83 17.05 -21.58
N LEU A 124 -13.76 17.24 -20.80
CA LEU A 124 -13.75 18.19 -19.69
C LEU A 124 -13.79 19.64 -20.20
N PRO A 125 -14.77 20.46 -19.78
CA PRO A 125 -14.78 21.88 -20.11
C PRO A 125 -13.55 22.61 -19.55
N ALA A 126 -13.15 23.68 -20.22
CA ALA A 126 -12.11 24.56 -19.72
C ALA A 126 -12.46 25.08 -18.30
N GLY A 127 -11.48 25.03 -17.40
CA GLY A 127 -11.68 25.41 -15.99
C GLY A 127 -12.16 24.27 -15.08
N SER A 128 -12.29 23.05 -15.58
CA SER A 128 -12.59 21.87 -14.76
C SER A 128 -11.52 21.63 -13.69
N VAL A 129 -11.95 21.33 -12.47
CA VAL A 129 -11.06 20.98 -11.35
C VAL A 129 -10.87 19.47 -11.30
N VAL A 130 -9.63 19.02 -11.40
CA VAL A 130 -9.28 17.59 -11.32
C VAL A 130 -8.43 17.35 -10.07
N ALA A 131 -8.92 16.53 -9.15
CA ALA A 131 -8.17 16.10 -7.98
C ALA A 131 -7.25 14.91 -8.33
N ARG A 132 -6.00 14.94 -7.85
CA ARG A 132 -5.03 13.84 -8.01
C ARG A 132 -4.20 13.65 -6.75
N GLN A 133 -3.88 12.40 -6.44
CA GLN A 133 -3.11 12.04 -5.24
C GLN A 133 -1.60 11.82 -5.54
N VAL A 134 -1.22 11.64 -6.81
CA VAL A 134 0.14 11.27 -7.22
C VAL A 134 0.89 12.46 -7.85
N TYR A 135 2.01 12.87 -7.26
CA TYR A 135 2.86 13.96 -7.76
C TYR A 135 3.75 13.57 -8.96
N ALA A 136 3.96 12.27 -9.20
CA ALA A 136 4.89 11.78 -10.23
C ALA A 136 4.44 12.06 -11.68
N VAL A 137 3.17 12.38 -11.92
CA VAL A 137 2.61 12.70 -13.25
C VAL A 137 2.65 14.21 -13.55
N SER A 138 3.32 15.01 -12.71
CA SER A 138 3.38 16.48 -12.85
C SER A 138 4.23 16.96 -14.03
N ALA A 139 5.06 16.10 -14.63
CA ALA A 139 6.05 16.54 -15.62
C ALA A 139 5.54 16.57 -17.09
N SER A 140 4.30 16.20 -17.39
CA SER A 140 3.84 16.17 -18.79
C SER A 140 2.33 16.26 -19.00
N TRP A 141 1.66 17.38 -18.66
CA TRP A 141 0.39 17.79 -19.33
C TRP A 141 -0.09 19.21 -18.91
N PRO A 142 -0.53 20.05 -19.87
CA PRO A 142 0.24 21.10 -20.54
C PRO A 142 0.24 22.47 -19.79
N PRO A 143 1.26 23.33 -19.99
CA PRO A 143 1.22 24.75 -19.63
C PRO A 143 0.33 25.55 -20.61
N PRO A 144 -0.12 26.78 -20.23
CA PRO A 144 -1.20 27.49 -20.94
C PRO A 144 -0.86 27.78 -22.40
N VAL A 145 -1.87 27.62 -23.26
CA VAL A 145 -1.88 28.16 -24.62
C VAL A 145 -1.74 29.68 -24.52
N GLN A 146 -0.54 30.20 -24.77
CA GLN A 146 -0.34 31.60 -25.14
C GLN A 146 -0.17 31.65 -26.65
N THR A 147 -1.24 32.07 -27.34
CA THR A 147 -1.18 32.56 -28.70
C THR A 147 -0.58 33.97 -28.69
N TRP A 148 0.58 34.11 -29.34
CA TRP A 148 1.34 35.32 -29.72
C TRP A 148 1.81 36.26 -28.61
#